data_AF-A0A0J9U0A2-F1
#
_entry.id   AF-A0A0J9U0A2-F1
#
_cell.length_a   1.000
_cell.length_b   1.000
_cell.length_c   1.000
_cell.angle_alpha   90.00
_cell.angle_beta   90.00
_cell.angle_gamma   90.00
#
_symmetry.space_group_name_H-M   'P 1'
#
loop_
_entity.id
_entity.type
_entity.pdbx_description
1 polymer ?
#
loop_
_entity_poly.entity_id
_entity_poly.type
_entity_poly.pdbx_seq_one_letter_code
_entity_poly.pdbx_strand_id
1 'polypeptide(L)'
;MELKKNNAALTSQRSSSRTTSTRSYKNAPKNSTSFLSRLSILIFALSCAIFVNTASGAAANRPNANGFVSPTLIGFGELSIQESEEFKRMAWNNWMLRLESDWKHFNDSVEEAKTKWLHERDSAWSDWLRSLQSKWSHYSEKMLKEHKSNVMEKSANWNDTQWGNWIKTEGRKILEAQWEKWIKKGDDQLQKLILDKWVQWKNDKIRSWLSSEWKTEEDYYWANVERATTAKWLQEAEKMHWLKWKERINRESEQWVNWVQMKESVYINVEWKKWPKWKNDKKILFNKWSTNLVYKWTLKKQWNVWIKEANTAPQV
;
A
#
# COMPACT_ATOMS: atom_id res chain seq x y z
N MET A 1 70.63 -44.92 41.44
CA MET A 1 69.64 -43.82 41.54
C MET A 1 68.42 -44.27 40.76
N GLU A 2 67.56 -45.03 41.43
CA GLU A 2 66.32 -44.53 42.08
C GLU A 2 65.28 -44.11 41.03
N LEU A 3 64.36 -45.04 40.67
CA LEU A 3 62.96 -45.12 41.14
C LEU A 3 62.09 -44.02 40.50
N LYS A 4 60.91 -44.24 39.91
CA LYS A 4 59.97 -45.36 39.85
C LYS A 4 58.84 -44.96 38.87
N LYS A 5 58.34 -45.91 38.07
CA LYS A 5 56.91 -46.28 37.91
C LYS A 5 55.87 -45.17 37.60
N ASN A 6 55.11 -45.32 36.50
CA ASN A 6 53.82 -46.03 36.50
C ASN A 6 53.05 -45.95 35.17
N ASN A 7 52.48 -47.08 34.77
CA ASN A 7 51.37 -47.23 33.84
C ASN A 7 50.06 -46.73 34.48
N ALA A 8 49.13 -46.20 33.67
CA ALA A 8 47.73 -46.64 33.67
C ALA A 8 46.92 -45.89 32.60
N ALA A 9 46.14 -46.68 31.87
CA ALA A 9 45.10 -46.25 30.95
C ALA A 9 43.93 -45.57 31.70
N LEU A 10 43.35 -44.54 31.09
CA LEU A 10 41.97 -44.14 31.31
C LEU A 10 41.38 -43.60 30.01
N THR A 11 40.66 -44.50 29.35
CA THR A 11 39.32 -44.33 28.77
C THR A 11 38.84 -42.91 28.44
N SER A 12 38.55 -42.73 27.15
CA SER A 12 37.32 -42.13 26.62
C SER A 12 36.90 -40.76 27.14
N GLN A 13 37.32 -39.71 26.43
CA GLN A 13 36.42 -38.60 26.10
C GLN A 13 36.76 -38.05 24.71
N ARG A 14 35.96 -38.46 23.73
CA ARG A 14 35.96 -37.96 22.36
C ARG A 14 35.24 -36.61 22.36
N SER A 15 35.97 -35.51 22.54
CA SER A 15 35.42 -34.16 22.29
C SER A 15 35.38 -33.92 20.78
N SER A 16 34.16 -33.92 20.26
CA SER A 16 33.77 -33.81 18.88
C SER A 16 34.10 -32.46 18.26
N SER A 17 34.58 -32.57 17.03
CA SER A 17 34.74 -31.57 15.99
C SER A 17 33.61 -30.53 15.93
N ARG A 18 34.05 -29.28 15.86
CA ARG A 18 33.38 -28.07 15.41
C ARG A 18 32.33 -28.37 14.33
N THR A 19 31.05 -28.31 14.69
CA THR A 19 29.93 -28.36 13.74
C THR A 19 29.34 -26.96 13.59
N THR A 20 29.45 -26.45 12.37
CA THR A 20 28.81 -25.24 11.88
C THR A 20 27.29 -25.39 12.02
N SER A 21 26.66 -24.57 12.87
CA SER A 21 25.21 -24.51 12.96
C SER A 21 24.65 -23.77 11.76
N THR A 22 24.06 -24.55 10.85
CA THR A 22 23.20 -24.10 9.76
C THR A 22 21.97 -23.40 10.32
N ARG A 23 21.88 -22.08 10.06
CA ARG A 23 20.71 -21.25 10.37
C ARG A 23 19.56 -21.69 9.47
N SER A 24 18.66 -22.50 10.04
CA SER A 24 17.36 -22.85 9.45
C SER A 24 16.53 -21.58 9.23
N TYR A 25 16.40 -21.17 7.97
CA TYR A 25 15.42 -20.18 7.54
C TYR A 25 14.05 -20.85 7.58
N LYS A 26 13.28 -20.58 8.64
CA LYS A 26 11.85 -20.86 8.64
C LYS A 26 11.17 -19.91 7.64
N ASN A 27 10.69 -20.52 6.56
CA ASN A 27 9.74 -20.07 5.56
C ASN A 27 9.01 -18.75 5.90
N ALA A 28 9.30 -17.71 5.11
CA ALA A 28 8.43 -16.55 4.98
C ALA A 28 7.08 -17.01 4.39
N PRO A 29 5.94 -16.46 4.86
CA PRO A 29 4.66 -16.76 4.25
C PRO A 29 4.69 -16.30 2.79
N LYS A 30 4.27 -17.20 1.88
CA LYS A 30 4.02 -16.88 0.48
C LYS A 30 3.04 -15.70 0.44
N ASN A 31 3.58 -14.50 0.18
CA ASN A 31 2.77 -13.33 -0.01
C ASN A 31 1.82 -13.60 -1.18
N SER A 32 0.53 -13.54 -0.85
CA SER A 32 -0.58 -13.21 -1.72
C SER A 32 -0.09 -12.45 -2.93
N THR A 33 -0.18 -13.05 -4.12
CA THR A 33 -0.10 -12.33 -5.38
C THR A 33 -1.17 -11.26 -5.31
N SER A 34 -0.73 -10.02 -5.04
CA SER A 34 -1.60 -8.97 -4.58
C SER A 34 -2.67 -8.71 -5.65
N PHE A 35 -3.91 -8.54 -5.19
CA PHE A 35 -5.05 -8.08 -5.99
C PHE A 35 -4.72 -6.88 -6.92
N LEU A 36 -3.66 -6.13 -6.59
CA LEU A 36 -3.11 -5.00 -7.31
C LEU A 36 -2.60 -5.33 -8.72
N SER A 37 -1.99 -6.51 -8.95
CA SER A 37 -1.50 -6.89 -10.29
C SER A 37 -2.64 -7.19 -11.27
N ARG A 38 -3.82 -7.56 -10.74
CA ARG A 38 -5.03 -7.80 -11.54
C ARG A 38 -5.76 -6.50 -11.85
N LEU A 39 -5.64 -5.49 -10.98
CA LEU A 39 -6.24 -4.17 -11.19
C LEU A 39 -5.54 -3.38 -12.32
N SER A 40 -4.22 -3.49 -12.45
CA SER A 40 -3.46 -2.78 -13.51
C SER A 40 -3.79 -3.29 -14.92
N ILE A 41 -3.99 -4.60 -15.08
CA ILE A 41 -4.40 -5.23 -16.34
C ILE A 41 -5.84 -4.81 -16.71
N LEU A 42 -6.75 -4.80 -15.72
CA LEU A 42 -8.13 -4.37 -15.93
C LEU A 42 -8.22 -2.87 -16.26
N ILE A 43 -7.43 -2.00 -15.63
CA ILE A 43 -7.43 -0.56 -15.92
C ILE A 43 -6.86 -0.25 -17.31
N PHE A 44 -5.82 -0.96 -17.77
CA PHE A 44 -5.31 -0.76 -19.13
C PHE A 44 -6.34 -1.20 -20.18
N ALA A 45 -6.94 -2.39 -20.02
CA ALA A 45 -8.00 -2.88 -20.91
C ALA A 45 -9.29 -2.03 -20.85
N LEU A 46 -9.70 -1.58 -19.66
CA LEU A 46 -10.87 -0.70 -19.49
C LEU A 46 -10.59 0.73 -19.93
N SER A 47 -9.37 1.24 -19.84
CA SER A 47 -9.04 2.58 -20.35
C SER A 47 -9.22 2.63 -21.87
N CYS A 48 -8.78 1.60 -22.60
CA CYS A 48 -9.07 1.47 -24.02
C CYS A 48 -10.58 1.42 -24.31
N ALA A 49 -11.38 0.77 -23.46
CA ALA A 49 -12.85 0.69 -23.65
C ALA A 49 -13.61 1.96 -23.24
N ILE A 50 -13.17 2.68 -22.21
CA ILE A 50 -13.86 3.87 -21.66
C ILE A 50 -13.56 5.12 -22.50
N PHE A 51 -12.33 5.28 -23.02
CA PHE A 51 -11.99 6.39 -23.91
C PHE A 51 -12.68 6.30 -25.28
N VAL A 52 -13.06 5.08 -25.73
CA VAL A 52 -13.92 4.87 -26.91
C VAL A 52 -15.32 5.47 -26.73
N ASN A 53 -15.86 5.50 -25.50
CA ASN A 53 -17.20 6.02 -25.22
C ASN A 53 -17.25 7.53 -25.03
N THR A 54 -16.20 8.17 -24.47
CA THR A 54 -16.17 9.63 -24.29
C THR A 54 -15.81 10.38 -25.58
N ALA A 55 -14.98 9.79 -26.45
CA ALA A 55 -14.77 10.29 -27.81
C ALA A 55 -16.05 10.22 -28.68
N SER A 56 -16.94 9.26 -28.42
CA SER A 56 -18.23 9.13 -29.12
C SER A 56 -19.18 10.31 -28.88
N GLY A 57 -19.12 10.95 -27.70
CA GLY A 57 -19.93 12.14 -27.39
C GLY A 57 -19.42 13.41 -28.09
N ALA A 58 -18.11 13.50 -28.34
CA ALA A 58 -17.49 14.63 -29.05
C ALA A 58 -17.54 14.45 -30.58
N ALA A 59 -17.52 13.21 -31.08
CA ALA A 59 -17.57 12.90 -32.51
C ALA A 59 -19.00 12.92 -33.10
N ALA A 60 -20.05 12.87 -32.27
CA ALA A 60 -21.45 12.89 -32.71
C ALA A 60 -21.87 14.17 -33.47
N ASN A 61 -21.03 15.21 -33.48
CA ASN A 61 -21.25 16.44 -34.24
C ASN A 61 -20.50 16.52 -35.59
N ARG A 62 -19.88 15.43 -36.08
CA ARG A 62 -19.32 15.40 -37.45
C ARG A 62 -20.33 14.82 -38.44
N PRO A 63 -20.54 15.44 -39.61
CA PRO A 63 -21.49 14.94 -40.60
C PRO A 63 -21.09 13.52 -41.04
N ASN A 64 -22.12 12.69 -41.19
CA ASN A 64 -22.01 11.28 -41.57
C ASN A 64 -21.41 11.16 -42.98
N ALA A 65 -20.10 10.95 -43.07
CA ALA A 65 -19.42 10.65 -44.31
C ALA A 65 -19.12 9.14 -44.35
N ASN A 66 -19.90 8.41 -45.15
CA ASN A 66 -19.62 7.03 -45.56
C ASN A 66 -18.37 6.97 -46.48
N GLY A 67 -17.23 7.43 -45.98
CA GLY A 67 -15.96 7.41 -46.69
C GLY A 67 -14.99 6.50 -45.94
N PHE A 68 -14.62 5.39 -46.57
CA PHE A 68 -13.46 4.59 -46.19
C PHE A 68 -12.26 5.54 -46.08
N VAL A 69 -11.80 5.80 -44.86
CA VAL A 69 -10.62 6.65 -44.61
C VAL A 69 -9.41 5.84 -45.07
N SER A 70 -8.77 6.29 -46.16
CA SER A 70 -7.59 5.61 -46.73
C SER A 70 -6.52 5.41 -45.65
N PRO A 71 -5.79 4.27 -45.64
CA PRO A 71 -4.63 4.04 -44.77
C PRO A 71 -3.56 5.15 -44.83
N THR A 72 -3.54 5.93 -45.93
CA THR A 72 -2.70 7.12 -46.13
C THR A 72 -2.98 8.25 -45.14
N LEU A 73 -4.15 8.26 -44.47
CA LEU A 73 -4.56 9.35 -43.56
C LEU A 73 -4.16 9.14 -42.09
N ILE A 74 -3.58 7.99 -41.74
CA ILE A 74 -3.35 7.59 -40.33
C ILE A 74 -1.86 7.57 -39.96
N GLY A 75 -0.99 7.85 -40.93
CA GLY A 75 0.43 8.04 -40.71
C GLY A 75 1.03 8.75 -41.89
N PHE A 76 1.57 9.95 -41.64
CA PHE A 76 2.53 10.71 -42.44
C PHE A 76 2.62 10.21 -43.89
N GLY A 77 1.79 10.78 -44.78
CA GLY A 77 1.52 10.29 -46.14
C GLY A 77 2.70 10.16 -47.11
N GLU A 78 3.94 10.29 -46.65
CA GLU A 78 5.20 10.09 -47.38
C GLU A 78 6.12 9.00 -46.78
N LEU A 79 5.83 8.47 -45.58
CA LEU A 79 6.70 7.49 -44.90
C LEU A 79 6.30 6.04 -45.22
N SER A 80 7.30 5.18 -45.40
CA SER A 80 7.08 3.73 -45.43
C SER A 80 6.59 3.21 -44.07
N ILE A 81 5.97 2.02 -44.06
CA ILE A 81 5.53 1.33 -42.83
C ILE A 81 6.68 1.25 -41.82
N GLN A 82 7.89 0.93 -42.29
CA GLN A 82 9.06 0.76 -41.43
C GLN A 82 9.50 2.08 -40.80
N GLU A 83 9.52 3.17 -41.58
CA GLU A 83 9.90 4.50 -41.08
C GLU A 83 8.89 5.04 -40.06
N SER A 84 7.59 4.84 -40.31
CA SER A 84 6.54 5.18 -39.34
C SER A 84 6.70 4.37 -38.03
N GLU A 85 6.93 3.06 -38.12
CA GLU A 85 7.12 2.23 -36.93
C GLU A 85 8.41 2.55 -36.16
N GLU A 86 9.47 2.95 -36.86
CA GLU A 86 10.71 3.44 -36.26
C GLU A 86 10.45 4.71 -35.45
N PHE A 87 9.77 5.69 -36.04
CA PHE A 87 9.41 6.94 -35.37
C PHE A 87 8.59 6.68 -34.09
N LYS A 88 7.56 5.82 -34.16
CA LYS A 88 6.72 5.48 -33.01
C LYS A 88 7.52 4.77 -31.91
N ARG A 89 8.43 3.88 -32.28
CA ARG A 89 9.35 3.22 -31.35
C ARG A 89 10.26 4.24 -30.66
N MET A 90 10.83 5.19 -31.41
CA MET A 90 11.65 6.27 -30.84
C MET A 90 10.83 7.16 -29.91
N ALA A 91 9.59 7.49 -30.27
CA ALA A 91 8.70 8.28 -29.42
C ALA A 91 8.43 7.59 -28.07
N TRP A 92 8.15 6.28 -28.09
CA TRP A 92 7.98 5.49 -26.86
C TRP A 92 9.25 5.43 -26.02
N ASN A 93 10.40 5.16 -26.64
CA ASN A 93 11.68 5.11 -25.93
C ASN A 93 12.01 6.46 -25.26
N ASN A 94 11.79 7.56 -25.98
CA ASN A 94 11.97 8.91 -25.45
C ASN A 94 11.00 9.21 -24.30
N TRP A 95 9.75 8.75 -24.40
CA TRP A 95 8.78 8.88 -23.32
C TRP A 95 9.20 8.07 -22.08
N MET A 96 9.64 6.81 -22.23
CA MET A 96 10.15 5.99 -21.14
C MET A 96 11.40 6.59 -20.47
N LEU A 97 12.29 7.22 -21.25
CA LEU A 97 13.45 7.92 -20.71
C LEU A 97 13.05 9.14 -19.86
N ARG A 98 12.11 9.95 -20.34
CA ARG A 98 11.57 11.10 -19.58
C ARG A 98 10.82 10.64 -18.32
N LEU A 99 10.05 9.55 -18.43
CA LEU A 99 9.33 8.94 -17.34
C LEU A 99 10.25 8.58 -16.16
N GLU A 100 11.47 8.11 -16.44
CA GLU A 100 12.45 7.79 -15.39
C GLU A 100 12.90 9.05 -14.62
N SER A 101 13.04 10.19 -15.30
CA SER A 101 13.32 11.47 -14.64
C SER A 101 12.12 11.96 -13.83
N ASP A 102 10.92 11.92 -14.41
CA ASP A 102 9.68 12.30 -13.73
C ASP A 102 9.41 11.44 -12.50
N TRP A 103 9.76 10.16 -12.57
CA TRP A 103 9.61 9.22 -11.47
C TRP A 103 10.46 9.61 -10.26
N LYS A 104 11.68 10.14 -10.47
CA LYS A 104 12.53 10.63 -9.37
C LYS A 104 11.87 11.79 -8.64
N HIS A 105 11.38 12.79 -9.36
CA HIS A 105 10.66 13.93 -8.78
C HIS A 105 9.40 13.49 -8.04
N PHE A 106 8.66 12.54 -8.61
CA PHE A 106 7.51 11.96 -7.93
C PHE A 106 7.91 11.27 -6.63
N ASN A 107 8.97 10.46 -6.64
CA ASN A 107 9.45 9.75 -5.46
C ASN A 107 9.86 10.73 -4.35
N ASP A 108 10.53 11.83 -4.69
CA ASP A 108 10.88 12.89 -3.74
C ASP A 108 9.62 13.52 -3.13
N SER A 109 8.61 13.82 -3.95
CA SER A 109 7.32 14.34 -3.46
C SER A 109 6.58 13.37 -2.53
N VAL A 110 6.76 12.06 -2.72
CA VAL A 110 6.21 11.04 -1.82
C VAL A 110 6.96 11.03 -0.50
N GLU A 111 8.30 11.14 -0.50
CA GLU A 111 9.10 11.20 0.71
C GLU A 111 8.80 12.47 1.54
N GLU A 112 8.60 13.61 0.88
CA GLU A 112 8.13 14.84 1.53
C GLU A 112 6.76 14.65 2.16
N ALA A 113 5.81 14.04 1.45
CA ALA A 113 4.48 13.78 1.96
C ALA A 113 4.49 12.82 3.17
N LYS A 114 5.30 11.76 3.13
CA LYS A 114 5.51 10.85 4.26
C LYS A 114 6.07 11.61 5.47
N THR A 115 7.08 12.46 5.25
CA THR A 115 7.72 13.26 6.30
C THR A 115 6.74 14.25 6.93
N LYS A 116 5.95 14.97 6.11
CA LYS A 116 4.89 15.87 6.58
C LYS A 116 3.84 15.12 7.40
N TRP A 117 3.36 13.99 6.89
CA TRP A 117 2.40 13.14 7.60
C TRP A 117 2.93 12.69 8.97
N LEU A 118 4.21 12.32 9.06
CA LEU A 118 4.84 11.93 10.33
C LEU A 118 4.90 13.10 11.32
N HIS A 119 5.17 14.32 10.85
CA HIS A 119 5.15 15.52 11.68
C HIS A 119 3.75 15.84 12.21
N GLU A 120 2.72 15.74 11.36
CA GLU A 120 1.32 15.87 11.78
C GLU A 120 0.93 14.81 12.82
N ARG A 121 1.42 13.58 12.63
CA ARG A 121 1.21 12.49 13.58
C ARG A 121 1.87 12.74 14.93
N ASP A 122 3.08 13.29 14.90
CA ASP A 122 3.83 13.66 16.10
C ASP A 122 3.10 14.78 16.87
N SER A 123 2.60 15.78 16.15
CA SER A 123 1.84 16.89 16.73
C SER A 123 0.54 16.40 17.39
N ALA A 124 -0.18 15.48 16.73
CA ALA A 124 -1.42 14.89 17.25
C ALA A 124 -1.22 13.94 18.45
N TRP A 125 0.02 13.58 18.80
CA TRP A 125 0.33 12.66 19.90
C TRP A 125 -0.20 13.14 21.24
N SER A 126 0.07 14.39 21.58
CA SER A 126 -0.29 14.96 22.88
C SER A 126 -1.79 15.07 23.08
N ASP A 127 -2.51 15.46 22.03
CA ASP A 127 -3.97 15.54 22.01
C ASP A 127 -4.61 14.16 22.14
N TRP A 128 -4.03 13.15 21.46
CA TRP A 128 -4.49 11.78 21.61
C TRP A 128 -4.33 11.27 23.05
N LEU A 129 -3.18 11.50 23.70
CA LEU A 129 -2.98 11.14 25.11
C LEU A 129 -3.97 11.87 26.04
N ARG A 130 -4.22 13.16 25.80
CA ARG A 130 -5.21 13.94 26.57
C ARG A 130 -6.61 13.37 26.40
N SER A 131 -6.98 12.98 25.18
CA SER A 131 -8.27 12.36 24.89
C SER A 131 -8.43 11.01 25.61
N LEU A 132 -7.37 10.20 25.68
CA LEU A 132 -7.38 8.96 26.45
C LEU A 132 -7.52 9.25 27.94
N GLN A 133 -6.73 10.17 28.49
CA GLN A 133 -6.83 10.52 29.90
C GLN A 133 -8.24 10.96 30.29
N SER A 134 -8.88 11.79 29.45
CA SER A 134 -10.27 12.19 29.65
C SER A 134 -11.23 10.99 29.62
N LYS A 135 -11.10 10.09 28.64
CA LYS A 135 -11.90 8.85 28.55
C LYS A 135 -11.75 7.93 29.76
N TRP A 136 -10.58 7.90 30.38
CA TRP A 136 -10.31 7.08 31.55
C TRP A 136 -10.68 7.78 32.87
N SER A 137 -10.97 9.09 32.83
CA SER A 137 -11.42 9.85 34.00
C SER A 137 -12.92 9.71 34.25
N HIS A 138 -13.70 9.40 33.20
CA HIS A 138 -15.16 9.22 33.29
C HIS A 138 -15.56 7.83 32.80
N TYR A 139 -16.68 7.32 33.28
CA TYR A 139 -17.26 6.09 32.81
C TYR A 139 -17.68 6.24 31.35
N SER A 140 -17.25 5.28 30.53
CA SER A 140 -17.64 5.20 29.13
C SER A 140 -18.05 3.77 28.82
N GLU A 141 -19.35 3.51 28.83
CA GLU A 141 -19.91 2.21 28.47
C GLU A 141 -19.46 1.80 27.06
N LYS A 142 -19.48 2.73 26.11
CA LYS A 142 -19.01 2.51 24.74
C LYS A 142 -17.55 2.01 24.71
N MET A 143 -16.66 2.62 25.49
CA MET A 143 -15.25 2.19 25.54
C MET A 143 -15.12 0.74 26.02
N LEU A 144 -15.86 0.39 27.08
CA LEU A 144 -15.81 -0.95 27.67
C LEU A 144 -16.44 -1.99 26.74
N LYS A 145 -17.59 -1.67 26.12
CA LYS A 145 -18.24 -2.50 25.09
C LYS A 145 -17.33 -2.74 23.88
N GLU A 146 -16.65 -1.70 23.38
CA GLU A 146 -15.66 -1.82 22.29
C GLU A 146 -14.56 -2.84 22.60
N HIS A 147 -14.23 -3.03 23.88
CA HIS A 147 -13.18 -3.95 24.33
C HIS A 147 -13.75 -5.19 25.06
N LYS A 148 -15.06 -5.43 24.93
CA LYS A 148 -15.78 -6.57 25.53
C LYS A 148 -15.53 -6.71 27.05
N SER A 149 -15.36 -5.57 27.72
CA SER A 149 -15.19 -5.54 29.18
C SER A 149 -16.53 -5.37 29.86
N ASN A 150 -16.89 -6.32 30.71
CA ASN A 150 -18.06 -6.26 31.58
C ASN A 150 -17.68 -5.95 33.03
N VAL A 151 -16.67 -5.08 33.20
CA VAL A 151 -16.14 -4.76 34.54
C VAL A 151 -17.23 -4.28 35.48
N MET A 152 -18.16 -3.44 35.01
CA MET A 152 -19.23 -2.91 35.87
C MET A 152 -20.11 -4.02 36.46
N GLU A 153 -20.52 -5.01 35.66
CA GLU A 153 -21.28 -6.17 36.12
C GLU A 153 -20.50 -7.02 37.13
N LYS A 154 -19.23 -7.31 36.82
CA LYS A 154 -18.35 -8.12 37.67
C LYS A 154 -18.00 -7.43 38.99
N SER A 155 -17.99 -6.10 38.98
CA SER A 155 -17.46 -5.27 40.06
C SER A 155 -18.47 -4.84 41.12
N ALA A 156 -19.72 -5.30 41.04
CA ALA A 156 -20.81 -4.89 41.94
C ALA A 156 -20.44 -4.96 43.44
N ASN A 157 -19.66 -5.97 43.83
CA ASN A 157 -19.20 -6.18 45.21
C ASN A 157 -17.67 -6.08 45.36
N TRP A 158 -16.98 -5.42 44.42
CA TRP A 158 -15.52 -5.33 44.48
C TRP A 158 -15.07 -4.35 45.55
N ASN A 159 -14.03 -4.75 46.29
CA ASN A 159 -13.27 -3.84 47.14
C ASN A 159 -12.17 -3.10 46.36
N ASP A 160 -11.53 -2.14 47.04
CA ASP A 160 -10.46 -1.32 46.45
C ASP A 160 -9.30 -2.15 45.88
N THR A 161 -8.95 -3.27 46.52
CA THR A 161 -7.88 -4.16 46.07
C THR A 161 -8.24 -4.84 44.74
N GLN A 162 -9.49 -5.29 44.59
CA GLN A 162 -9.98 -5.91 43.37
C GLN A 162 -10.00 -4.91 42.21
N TRP A 163 -10.48 -3.69 42.44
CA TRP A 163 -10.41 -2.59 41.46
C TRP A 163 -8.97 -2.26 41.07
N GLY A 164 -8.08 -2.15 42.06
CA GLY A 164 -6.64 -1.92 41.82
C GLY A 164 -5.98 -3.03 41.01
N ASN A 165 -6.36 -4.29 41.23
CA ASN A 165 -5.86 -5.43 40.46
C ASN A 165 -6.39 -5.41 39.01
N TRP A 166 -7.66 -5.08 38.82
CA TRP A 166 -8.27 -5.01 37.50
C TRP A 166 -7.61 -3.97 36.60
N ILE A 167 -7.44 -2.73 37.08
CA ILE A 167 -6.83 -1.67 36.26
C ILE A 167 -5.37 -1.99 35.89
N LYS A 168 -4.64 -2.68 36.79
CA LYS A 168 -3.26 -3.13 36.54
C LYS A 168 -3.17 -4.27 35.53
N THR A 169 -4.26 -5.03 35.33
CA THR A 169 -4.32 -6.21 34.48
C THR A 169 -5.20 -5.99 33.24
N GLU A 170 -6.50 -6.23 33.34
CA GLU A 170 -7.46 -6.05 32.24
C GLU A 170 -7.52 -4.61 31.75
N GLY A 171 -7.57 -3.63 32.65
CA GLY A 171 -7.57 -2.22 32.27
C GLY A 171 -6.32 -1.82 31.47
N ARG A 172 -5.15 -2.34 31.86
CA ARG A 172 -3.90 -2.17 31.12
C ARG A 172 -3.96 -2.82 29.72
N LYS A 173 -4.60 -3.99 29.58
CA LYS A 173 -4.83 -4.61 28.26
C LYS A 173 -5.73 -3.74 27.37
N ILE A 174 -6.74 -3.08 27.93
CA ILE A 174 -7.60 -2.14 27.18
C ILE A 174 -6.77 -0.94 26.71
N LEU A 175 -5.92 -0.36 27.57
CA LEU A 175 -5.00 0.72 27.19
C LEU A 175 -4.08 0.29 26.04
N GLU A 176 -3.52 -0.92 26.12
CA GLU A 176 -2.66 -1.48 25.07
C GLU A 176 -3.42 -1.61 23.74
N ALA A 177 -4.62 -2.18 23.75
CA ALA A 177 -5.46 -2.30 22.57
C ALA A 177 -5.84 -0.94 21.96
N GLN A 178 -6.05 0.10 22.78
CA GLN A 178 -6.29 1.45 22.29
C GLN A 178 -5.06 2.04 21.59
N TRP A 179 -3.86 1.77 22.11
CA TRP A 179 -2.60 2.12 21.45
C TRP A 179 -2.44 1.39 20.12
N GLU A 180 -2.63 0.07 20.09
CA GLU A 180 -2.53 -0.73 18.87
C GLU A 180 -3.51 -0.27 17.79
N LYS A 181 -4.76 0.04 18.18
CA LYS A 181 -5.78 0.60 17.28
C LYS A 181 -5.34 1.94 16.69
N TRP A 182 -4.72 2.80 17.49
CA TRP A 182 -4.23 4.10 17.03
C TRP A 182 -3.04 3.97 16.08
N ILE A 183 -2.12 3.05 16.36
CA ILE A 183 -1.00 2.73 15.47
C ILE A 183 -1.48 2.13 14.15
N LYS A 184 -2.39 1.16 14.19
CA LYS A 184 -2.97 0.53 13.00
C LYS A 184 -3.64 1.55 12.10
N LYS A 185 -4.43 2.47 12.66
CA LYS A 185 -5.00 3.59 11.89
C LYS A 185 -3.92 4.41 11.18
N GLY A 186 -2.74 4.54 11.79
CA GLY A 186 -1.59 5.23 11.21
C GLY A 186 -0.94 4.46 10.08
N ASP A 187 -0.73 3.15 10.28
CA ASP A 187 -0.27 2.26 9.22
C ASP A 187 -1.21 2.36 7.99
N ASP A 188 -2.53 2.26 8.21
CA ASP A 188 -3.54 2.34 7.14
C ASP A 188 -3.53 3.71 6.43
N GLN A 189 -3.43 4.81 7.17
CA GLN A 189 -3.40 6.17 6.61
C GLN A 189 -2.13 6.42 5.79
N LEU A 190 -0.97 5.99 6.28
CA LEU A 190 0.30 6.13 5.57
C LEU A 190 0.31 5.29 4.29
N GLN A 191 -0.16 4.04 4.35
CA GLN A 191 -0.28 3.17 3.18
C GLN A 191 -1.22 3.77 2.14
N LYS A 192 -2.40 4.25 2.58
CA LYS A 192 -3.34 4.93 1.69
C LYS A 192 -2.72 6.15 1.01
N LEU A 193 -2.02 7.01 1.76
CA LEU A 193 -1.34 8.19 1.21
C LEU A 193 -0.36 7.82 0.08
N ILE A 194 0.44 6.78 0.29
CA ILE A 194 1.43 6.29 -0.67
C ILE A 194 0.73 5.72 -1.91
N LEU A 195 -0.27 4.86 -1.71
CA LEU A 195 -1.01 4.21 -2.79
C LEU A 195 -1.80 5.21 -3.63
N ASP A 196 -2.52 6.14 -3.01
CA ASP A 196 -3.32 7.15 -3.72
C ASP A 196 -2.42 8.01 -4.63
N LYS A 197 -1.28 8.48 -4.10
CA LYS A 197 -0.29 9.24 -4.87
C LYS A 197 0.28 8.44 -6.04
N TRP A 198 0.66 7.19 -5.78
CA TRP A 198 1.21 6.30 -6.81
C TRP A 198 0.20 6.01 -7.92
N VAL A 199 -1.04 5.67 -7.54
CA VAL A 199 -2.11 5.35 -8.48
C VAL A 199 -2.47 6.56 -9.33
N GLN A 200 -2.60 7.73 -8.71
CA GLN A 200 -2.84 8.96 -9.45
C GLN A 200 -1.71 9.22 -10.45
N TRP A 201 -0.46 9.27 -9.98
CA TRP A 201 0.69 9.61 -10.82
C TRP A 201 0.88 8.65 -11.99
N LYS A 202 0.84 7.33 -11.74
CA LYS A 202 1.05 6.33 -12.81
C LYS A 202 -0.08 6.38 -13.85
N ASN A 203 -1.32 6.59 -13.40
CA ASN A 203 -2.47 6.70 -14.31
C ASN A 203 -2.40 7.98 -15.14
N ASP A 204 -1.97 9.10 -14.55
CA ASP A 204 -1.79 10.36 -15.27
C ASP A 204 -0.67 10.24 -16.32
N LYS A 205 0.44 9.57 -15.99
CA LYS A 205 1.53 9.34 -16.94
C LYS A 205 1.10 8.49 -18.13
N ILE A 206 0.51 7.31 -17.90
CA ILE A 206 0.08 6.47 -19.02
C ILE A 206 -1.05 7.13 -19.82
N ARG A 207 -1.96 7.87 -19.17
CA ARG A 207 -2.99 8.65 -19.88
C ARG A 207 -2.36 9.70 -20.80
N SER A 208 -1.32 10.39 -20.35
CA SER A 208 -0.62 11.37 -21.19
C SER A 208 0.00 10.75 -22.45
N TRP A 209 0.52 9.52 -22.34
CA TRP A 209 1.04 8.77 -23.49
C TRP A 209 -0.07 8.39 -24.47
N LEU A 210 -1.15 7.78 -23.94
CA LEU A 210 -2.30 7.34 -24.73
C LEU A 210 -3.01 8.51 -25.43
N SER A 211 -2.99 9.71 -24.83
CA SER A 211 -3.62 10.92 -25.37
C SER A 211 -2.73 11.69 -26.36
N SER A 212 -1.61 11.13 -26.79
CA SER A 212 -0.81 11.74 -27.86
C SER A 212 -1.59 11.71 -29.17
N GLU A 213 -1.56 12.82 -29.91
CA GLU A 213 -2.43 13.09 -31.08
C GLU A 213 -2.41 11.92 -32.08
N TRP A 214 -1.23 11.55 -32.58
CA TRP A 214 -1.08 10.45 -33.54
C TRP A 214 -1.51 9.09 -32.97
N LYS A 215 -1.29 8.83 -31.68
CA LYS A 215 -1.59 7.53 -31.06
C LYS A 215 -3.09 7.37 -30.84
N THR A 216 -3.77 8.42 -30.38
CA THR A 216 -5.23 8.42 -30.17
C THR A 216 -5.96 8.14 -31.47
N GLU A 217 -5.55 8.81 -32.56
CA GLU A 217 -6.18 8.62 -33.87
C GLU A 217 -5.96 7.21 -34.44
N GLU A 218 -4.72 6.71 -34.35
CA GLU A 218 -4.37 5.36 -34.80
C GLU A 218 -5.06 4.27 -33.97
N ASP A 219 -5.04 4.37 -32.64
CA ASP A 219 -5.70 3.42 -31.75
C ASP A 219 -7.23 3.43 -31.97
N TYR A 220 -7.84 4.60 -32.19
CA TYR A 220 -9.25 4.71 -32.51
C TYR A 220 -9.62 4.02 -33.83
N TYR A 221 -8.82 4.24 -34.88
CA TYR A 221 -9.05 3.61 -36.18
C TYR A 221 -9.00 2.09 -36.08
N TRP A 222 -7.90 1.54 -35.57
CA TRP A 222 -7.74 0.08 -35.51
C TRP A 222 -8.75 -0.58 -34.56
N ALA A 223 -9.11 0.07 -33.45
CA ALA A 223 -10.17 -0.43 -32.56
C ALA A 223 -11.55 -0.44 -33.21
N ASN A 224 -11.86 0.51 -34.11
CA ASN A 224 -13.10 0.50 -34.89
C ASN A 224 -13.07 -0.60 -35.96
N VAL A 225 -11.94 -0.79 -36.63
CA VAL A 225 -11.74 -1.89 -37.58
C VAL A 225 -11.95 -3.24 -36.91
N GLU A 226 -11.39 -3.46 -35.71
CA GLU A 226 -11.59 -4.69 -34.94
C GLU A 226 -13.04 -4.92 -34.50
N ARG A 227 -13.78 -3.85 -34.20
CA ARG A 227 -15.21 -3.92 -33.84
C ARG A 227 -16.11 -4.14 -35.05
N ALA A 228 -15.70 -3.68 -36.23
CA ALA A 228 -16.46 -3.84 -37.45
C ALA A 228 -16.33 -5.27 -38.01
N THR A 229 -17.40 -5.78 -38.62
CA THR A 229 -17.38 -7.08 -39.33
C THR A 229 -16.45 -7.09 -40.54
N THR A 230 -15.91 -5.92 -40.91
CA THR A 230 -14.98 -5.67 -42.02
C THR A 230 -13.55 -6.11 -41.75
N ALA A 231 -13.18 -6.42 -40.50
CA ALA A 231 -11.85 -6.97 -40.17
C ALA A 231 -11.49 -8.24 -40.97
N LYS A 232 -12.50 -9.01 -41.40
CA LYS A 232 -12.34 -10.21 -42.25
C LYS A 232 -11.91 -9.90 -43.69
N TRP A 233 -12.01 -8.65 -44.12
CA TRP A 233 -11.84 -8.22 -45.52
C TRP A 233 -10.69 -7.22 -45.68
N LEU A 234 -9.83 -7.07 -44.68
CA LEU A 234 -8.63 -6.22 -44.79
C LEU A 234 -7.75 -6.71 -45.94
N GLN A 235 -7.31 -5.77 -46.77
CA GLN A 235 -6.31 -6.07 -47.80
C GLN A 235 -4.97 -6.44 -47.14
N GLU A 236 -4.11 -7.18 -47.85
CA GLU A 236 -2.85 -7.68 -47.28
C GLU A 236 -1.97 -6.57 -46.70
N ALA A 237 -1.92 -5.41 -47.35
CA ALA A 237 -1.19 -4.24 -46.85
C ALA A 237 -1.79 -3.70 -45.53
N GLU A 238 -3.11 -3.60 -45.44
CA GLU A 238 -3.82 -3.12 -44.24
C GLU A 238 -3.65 -4.11 -43.07
N LYS A 239 -3.65 -5.41 -43.38
CA LYS A 239 -3.38 -6.47 -42.41
C LYS A 239 -1.97 -6.37 -41.83
N MET A 240 -0.97 -6.03 -42.66
CA MET A 240 0.40 -5.78 -42.19
C MET A 240 0.50 -4.58 -41.25
N HIS A 241 -0.18 -3.47 -41.56
CA HIS A 241 -0.25 -2.32 -40.65
C HIS A 241 -0.95 -2.66 -39.33
N TRP A 242 -2.06 -3.39 -39.39
CA TRP A 242 -2.79 -3.84 -38.21
C TRP A 242 -1.92 -4.73 -37.31
N LEU A 243 -1.22 -5.72 -37.89
CA LEU A 243 -0.31 -6.59 -37.15
C LEU A 243 0.81 -5.79 -36.47
N LYS A 244 1.37 -4.78 -37.16
CA LYS A 244 2.39 -3.90 -36.57
C LYS A 244 1.85 -3.05 -35.42
N TRP A 245 0.64 -2.53 -35.56
CA TRP A 245 -0.07 -1.86 -34.47
C TRP A 245 -0.27 -2.80 -33.26
N LYS A 246 -0.78 -4.03 -33.47
CA LYS A 246 -0.95 -5.04 -32.41
C LYS A 246 0.37 -5.39 -31.70
N GLU A 247 1.41 -5.63 -32.48
CA GLU A 247 2.75 -5.94 -31.97
C GLU A 247 3.25 -4.79 -31.07
N ARG A 248 3.09 -3.55 -31.52
CA ARG A 248 3.50 -2.36 -30.78
C ARG A 248 2.72 -2.18 -29.48
N ILE A 249 1.39 -2.22 -29.50
CA ILE A 249 0.58 -2.01 -28.28
C ILE A 249 0.88 -3.09 -27.22
N ASN A 250 1.11 -4.33 -27.64
CA ASN A 250 1.47 -5.42 -26.73
C ASN A 250 2.85 -5.17 -26.10
N ARG A 251 3.84 -4.81 -26.92
CA ARG A 251 5.19 -4.47 -26.45
C ARG A 251 5.18 -3.29 -25.47
N GLU A 252 4.49 -2.21 -25.81
CA GLU A 252 4.37 -1.03 -24.93
C GLU A 252 3.69 -1.38 -23.61
N SER A 253 2.60 -2.18 -23.66
CA SER A 253 1.89 -2.66 -22.47
C SER A 253 2.79 -3.49 -21.56
N GLU A 254 3.53 -4.45 -22.12
CA GLU A 254 4.47 -5.29 -21.36
C GLU A 254 5.59 -4.44 -20.73
N GLN A 255 6.18 -3.53 -21.50
CA GLN A 255 7.23 -2.64 -21.00
C GLN A 255 6.72 -1.73 -19.87
N TRP A 256 5.53 -1.17 -20.00
CA TRP A 256 4.89 -0.37 -18.96
C TRP A 256 4.61 -1.18 -17.69
N VAL A 257 3.98 -2.36 -17.82
CA VAL A 257 3.64 -3.22 -16.68
C VAL A 257 4.90 -3.66 -15.95
N ASN A 258 5.94 -4.07 -16.68
CA ASN A 258 7.22 -4.46 -16.09
C ASN A 258 7.88 -3.29 -15.36
N TRP A 259 7.88 -2.09 -15.97
CA TRP A 259 8.43 -0.90 -15.33
C TRP A 259 7.67 -0.53 -14.05
N VAL A 260 6.33 -0.53 -14.09
CA VAL A 260 5.47 -0.27 -12.91
C VAL A 260 5.75 -1.27 -11.79
N GLN A 261 5.76 -2.57 -12.10
CA GLN A 261 6.01 -3.62 -11.10
C GLN A 261 7.41 -3.49 -10.47
N MET A 262 8.42 -3.19 -11.29
CA MET A 262 9.77 -2.94 -10.80
C MET A 262 9.78 -1.77 -9.80
N LYS A 263 9.17 -0.63 -10.14
CA LYS A 263 9.10 0.53 -9.25
C LYS A 263 8.30 0.25 -7.97
N GLU A 264 7.17 -0.45 -8.06
CA GLU A 264 6.38 -0.85 -6.89
C GLU A 264 7.18 -1.70 -5.91
N SER A 265 7.94 -2.67 -6.43
CA SER A 265 8.74 -3.58 -5.62
C SER A 265 9.85 -2.87 -4.82
N VAL A 266 10.43 -1.80 -5.38
CA VAL A 266 11.56 -1.09 -4.78
C VAL A 266 11.11 0.07 -3.87
N TYR A 267 9.96 0.69 -4.12
CA TYR A 267 9.61 1.96 -3.46
C TYR A 267 8.29 1.98 -2.70
N ILE A 268 7.32 1.16 -3.14
CA ILE A 268 6.03 1.04 -2.46
C ILE A 268 6.10 -0.06 -1.41
N ASN A 269 6.75 -1.16 -1.74
CA ASN A 269 6.82 -2.34 -0.86
C ASN A 269 7.99 -2.29 0.14
N VAL A 270 8.92 -1.35 0.01
CA VAL A 270 10.04 -1.19 0.93
C VAL A 270 9.61 -0.41 2.17
N GLU A 271 9.99 -0.94 3.34
CA GLU A 271 9.65 -0.34 4.63
C GLU A 271 10.31 1.04 4.82
N TRP A 272 9.49 2.04 5.09
CA TRP A 272 9.95 3.39 5.39
C TRP A 272 10.44 3.50 6.84
N LYS A 273 11.75 3.31 7.05
CA LYS A 273 12.42 3.16 8.36
C LYS A 273 12.09 4.24 9.42
N LYS A 274 11.72 5.45 9.01
CA LYS A 274 11.35 6.53 9.94
C LYS A 274 10.10 6.18 10.76
N TRP A 275 9.12 5.51 10.16
CA TRP A 275 7.87 5.18 10.84
C TRP A 275 8.03 4.10 11.93
N PRO A 276 8.65 2.93 11.67
CA PRO A 276 8.95 1.95 12.72
C PRO A 276 9.77 2.52 13.87
N LYS A 277 10.77 3.35 13.57
CA LYS A 277 11.57 4.04 14.60
C LYS A 277 10.67 4.90 15.49
N TRP A 278 9.85 5.76 14.88
CA TRP A 278 8.91 6.60 15.61
C TRP A 278 7.92 5.78 16.45
N LYS A 279 7.40 4.64 15.93
CA LYS A 279 6.50 3.75 16.69
C LYS A 279 7.17 3.23 17.96
N ASN A 280 8.41 2.80 17.86
CA ASN A 280 9.19 2.31 19.00
C ASN A 280 9.44 3.42 20.03
N ASP A 281 9.84 4.60 19.59
CA ASP A 281 10.09 5.75 20.48
C ASP A 281 8.81 6.16 21.22
N LYS A 282 7.68 6.27 20.50
CA LYS A 282 6.38 6.59 21.11
C LYS A 282 5.84 5.48 21.99
N LYS A 283 6.14 4.21 21.71
CA LYS A 283 5.75 3.08 22.56
C LYS A 283 6.36 3.19 23.95
N ILE A 284 7.63 3.58 24.05
CA ILE A 284 8.31 3.81 25.34
C ILE A 284 7.59 4.91 26.13
N LEU A 285 7.30 6.04 25.47
CA LEU A 285 6.58 7.16 26.09
C LEU A 285 5.16 6.76 26.52
N PHE A 286 4.45 6.00 25.69
CA PHE A 286 3.13 5.47 25.99
C PHE A 286 3.15 4.59 27.24
N ASN A 287 4.10 3.67 27.34
CA ASN A 287 4.21 2.75 28.48
C ASN A 287 4.50 3.49 29.79
N LYS A 288 5.33 4.54 29.73
CA LYS A 288 5.58 5.42 30.88
C LYS A 288 4.31 6.18 31.28
N TRP A 289 3.62 6.78 30.31
CA TRP A 289 2.38 7.51 30.53
C TRP A 289 1.26 6.60 31.08
N SER A 290 1.06 5.42 30.51
CA SER A 290 0.00 4.48 30.91
C SER A 290 0.23 3.96 32.33
N THR A 291 1.49 3.71 32.71
CA THR A 291 1.84 3.32 34.07
C THR A 291 1.53 4.44 35.07
N ASN A 292 1.82 5.69 34.72
CA ASN A 292 1.46 6.84 35.55
C ASN A 292 -0.06 7.04 35.65
N LEU A 293 -0.78 6.87 34.53
CA LEU A 293 -2.24 6.92 34.51
C LEU A 293 -2.84 5.89 35.47
N VAL A 294 -2.44 4.61 35.36
CA VAL A 294 -2.91 3.52 36.22
C VAL A 294 -2.59 3.79 37.69
N TYR A 295 -1.39 4.29 37.98
CA TYR A 295 -1.01 4.67 39.34
C TYR A 295 -1.92 5.77 39.91
N LYS A 296 -2.11 6.87 39.17
CA LYS A 296 -2.98 7.99 39.58
C LYS A 296 -4.45 7.56 39.71
N TRP A 297 -4.93 6.75 38.78
CA TRP A 297 -6.29 6.20 38.77
C TRP A 297 -6.54 5.35 40.02
N THR A 298 -5.54 4.54 40.41
CA THR A 298 -5.60 3.71 41.63
C THR A 298 -5.57 4.56 42.90
N LEU A 299 -4.63 5.51 42.98
CA LEU A 299 -4.47 6.39 44.15
C LEU A 299 -5.74 7.20 44.44
N LYS A 300 -6.38 7.71 43.39
CA LYS A 300 -7.60 8.52 43.49
C LYS A 300 -8.87 7.69 43.65
N LYS A 301 -8.79 6.36 43.63
CA LYS A 301 -9.95 5.46 43.62
C LYS A 301 -10.97 5.85 42.55
N GLN A 302 -10.49 6.09 41.33
CA GLN A 302 -11.30 6.67 40.24
C GLN A 302 -12.53 5.82 39.88
N TRP A 303 -12.55 4.52 40.21
CA TRP A 303 -13.73 3.66 40.10
C TRP A 303 -14.95 4.20 40.84
N ASN A 304 -14.78 4.95 41.94
CA ASN A 304 -15.91 5.56 42.65
C ASN A 304 -16.67 6.55 41.77
N VAL A 305 -15.95 7.30 40.92
CA VAL A 305 -16.56 8.17 39.92
C VAL A 305 -17.29 7.34 38.87
N TRP A 306 -16.66 6.27 38.38
CA TRP A 306 -17.28 5.40 37.39
C TRP A 306 -18.56 4.73 37.88
N ILE A 307 -18.57 4.21 39.11
CA ILE A 307 -19.75 3.60 39.74
C ILE A 307 -20.87 4.62 39.86
N LYS A 308 -20.57 5.84 40.33
CA LYS A 308 -21.56 6.92 40.44
C LYS A 308 -22.16 7.29 39.09
N GLU A 309 -21.33 7.44 38.06
CA GLU A 309 -21.76 7.79 36.70
C GLU A 309 -22.57 6.66 36.06
N ALA A 310 -22.17 5.40 36.24
CA ALA A 310 -22.92 4.25 35.74
C ALA A 310 -24.30 4.10 36.42
N ASN A 311 -24.40 4.41 37.71
CA ASN A 311 -25.66 4.35 38.45
C ASN A 311 -26.61 5.53 38.15
N THR A 312 -26.07 6.63 37.59
CA THR A 312 -26.84 7.84 37.26
C THR A 312 -27.16 7.96 35.77
N ALA A 313 -26.52 7.18 34.91
CA ALA A 313 -26.83 7.13 33.49
C ALA A 313 -28.21 6.50 33.27
N PRO A 314 -29.12 7.14 32.50
CA PRO A 314 -30.41 6.53 32.17
C PRO A 314 -30.18 5.22 31.41
N GLN A 315 -30.85 4.16 31.88
CA GLN A 315 -30.91 2.87 31.20
C GLN A 315 -31.64 3.11 29.86
N VAL A 316 -30.91 3.12 28.75
CA VAL A 316 -31.47 3.26 27.39
C VAL A 316 -31.75 1.88 26.82
#